data_AF-E3EJR7-F1
#
_entry.id   AF-E3EJR7-F1
#
_cell.length_a   1.000
_cell.length_b   1.000
_cell.length_c   1.000
_cell.angle_alpha   90.00
_cell.angle_beta   90.00
_cell.angle_gamma   90.00
#
_symmetry.space_group_name_H-M   'P 1'
#
loop_
_entity.id
_entity.type
_entity.pdbx_description
1 polymer ?
#
loop_
_entity_poly.entity_id
_entity_poly.type
_entity_poly.pdbx_seq_one_letter_code
_entity_poly.pdbx_strand_id
1 'polypeptide(L)'
;MSTTIYNGYKLPLMTLNELQAFSKQFRKKAQDKVCELVTSFLAHEIAEMVDDFQFLSIENYISKHVLYKREADKAYEQTEMEKRGYIIPHNEKVKLSWHAYPNRSIYSIAWRKAEQRYREIHATQTRDPEVDFDCKACFIPLEDKIVALFYSEQKELKQLWEDCEEVSCYGYWDNVDPDERCSESEWKKRAKDWQNALPGYEYPHENGVFYEFICGFPGRMAIPIEDVMMRIPTLEDRARRIAVERVMDRRFNEIKSSVSIEGYDGLGIYNQTRRWIHSPEGKAELDQEISLVLPFLVPLISEGHLVVTLDKLVKYKFALSTEDGV
;
A
#
# COMPACT_ATOMS: atom_id res chain seq x y z
N MET A 1 -19.87 5.98 27.06
CA MET A 1 -19.07 5.58 25.89
C MET A 1 -17.70 5.25 26.42
N SER A 2 -17.09 4.15 25.98
CA SER A 2 -15.71 3.85 26.35
C SER A 2 -14.74 4.70 25.52
N THR A 3 -13.73 5.26 26.16
CA THR A 3 -12.66 6.02 25.52
C THR A 3 -11.57 5.08 25.07
N THR A 4 -11.03 5.29 23.87
CA THR A 4 -9.91 4.50 23.38
C THR A 4 -9.03 5.31 22.44
N ILE A 5 -7.81 5.61 22.90
CA ILE A 5 -6.81 6.44 22.21
C ILE A 5 -5.51 5.64 22.14
N TYR A 6 -5.35 4.80 21.11
CA TYR A 6 -4.14 3.98 20.92
C TYR A 6 -3.00 4.71 20.20
N ASN A 7 -3.31 5.79 19.50
CA ASN A 7 -2.37 6.59 18.72
C ASN A 7 -2.03 7.93 19.40
N GLY A 8 -2.13 7.95 20.73
CA GLY A 8 -1.83 9.11 21.57
C GLY A 8 -0.36 9.15 22.00
N TYR A 9 0.25 10.33 21.92
CA TYR A 9 1.64 10.60 22.28
C TYR A 9 1.75 11.86 23.13
N LYS A 10 2.86 11.98 23.87
CA LYS A 10 3.26 13.21 24.54
C LYS A 10 4.58 13.71 23.97
N LEU A 11 4.70 15.02 23.91
CA LEU A 11 5.91 15.78 23.60
C LEU A 11 6.17 16.79 24.71
N PRO A 12 7.42 17.23 24.92
CA PRO A 12 7.69 18.34 25.83
C PRO A 12 6.92 19.60 25.38
N LEU A 13 6.70 20.52 26.31
CA LEU A 13 6.15 21.81 25.96
C LEU A 13 7.13 22.54 25.03
N MET A 14 6.67 22.86 23.82
CA MET A 14 7.46 23.54 22.79
C MET A 14 6.81 24.88 22.45
N THR A 15 7.63 25.90 22.23
CA THR A 15 7.22 27.10 21.51
C THR A 15 6.82 26.75 20.08
N LEU A 16 6.09 27.66 19.42
CA LEU A 16 5.72 27.47 18.01
C LEU A 16 6.94 27.26 17.11
N ASN A 17 8.05 27.94 17.39
CA ASN A 17 9.30 27.80 16.62
C ASN A 17 9.95 26.44 16.82
N GLU A 18 9.97 25.92 18.06
CA GLU A 18 10.49 24.58 18.36
C GLU A 18 9.62 23.50 17.72
N LEU A 19 8.29 23.61 17.82
CA LEU A 19 7.37 22.67 17.17
C LEU A 19 7.51 22.69 15.65
N GLN A 20 7.71 23.88 15.06
CA GLN A 20 7.97 24.00 13.62
C GLN A 20 9.33 23.37 13.24
N ALA A 21 10.37 23.55 14.04
CA ALA A 21 11.67 22.95 13.81
C ALA A 21 11.61 21.42 13.87
N PHE A 22 10.99 20.87 14.93
CA PHE A 22 10.69 19.46 15.09
C PHE A 22 9.92 18.91 13.87
N SER A 23 8.82 19.57 13.50
CA SER A 23 7.98 19.16 12.38
C SER A 23 8.71 19.17 11.04
N LYS A 24 9.60 20.14 10.80
CA LYS A 24 10.44 20.20 9.59
C LYS A 24 11.44 19.05 9.55
N GLN A 25 12.08 18.76 10.68
CA GLN A 25 13.04 17.66 10.77
C GLN A 25 12.34 16.30 10.55
N PHE A 26 11.20 16.08 11.21
CA PHE A 26 10.42 14.87 11.02
C PHE A 26 9.91 14.74 9.58
N ARG A 27 9.35 15.81 9.00
CA ARG A 27 8.90 15.83 7.59
C ARG A 27 10.00 15.37 6.65
N LYS A 28 11.24 15.85 6.82
CA LYS A 28 12.36 15.44 5.97
C LYS A 28 12.61 13.93 6.08
N LYS A 29 12.71 13.41 7.31
CA LYS A 29 12.90 11.96 7.54
C LYS A 29 11.74 11.14 6.94
N ALA A 30 10.51 11.62 7.11
CA ALA A 30 9.31 10.96 6.57
C ALA A 30 9.30 10.97 5.04
N GLN A 31 9.73 12.06 4.40
CA GLN A 31 9.85 12.14 2.94
C GLN A 31 10.88 11.15 2.41
N ASP A 32 12.05 11.07 3.03
CA ASP A 32 13.08 10.10 2.68
C ASP A 32 12.54 8.66 2.82
N LYS A 33 11.83 8.37 3.93
CA LYS A 33 11.20 7.07 4.13
C LYS A 33 10.11 6.75 3.09
N VAL A 34 9.29 7.73 2.73
CA VAL A 34 8.27 7.55 1.67
C VAL A 34 8.93 7.28 0.31
N CYS A 35 10.01 7.97 -0.04
CA CYS A 35 10.80 7.64 -1.24
C CYS A 35 11.21 6.18 -1.25
N GLU A 36 11.76 5.68 -0.13
CA GLU A 36 12.16 4.28 -0.01
C GLU A 36 10.98 3.32 -0.17
N LEU A 37 9.85 3.59 0.49
CA LEU A 37 8.65 2.76 0.43
C LEU A 37 8.08 2.69 -0.99
N VAL A 38 7.97 3.84 -1.67
CA VAL A 38 7.49 3.90 -3.05
C VAL A 38 8.47 3.20 -4.00
N THR A 39 9.78 3.39 -3.81
CA THR A 39 10.79 2.70 -4.62
C THR A 39 10.67 1.18 -4.47
N SER A 40 10.51 0.68 -3.23
CA SER A 40 10.27 -0.75 -2.98
C SER A 40 8.98 -1.24 -3.65
N PHE A 41 7.88 -0.49 -3.50
CA PHE A 41 6.60 -0.81 -4.12
C PHE A 41 6.73 -0.95 -5.64
N LEU A 42 7.33 0.05 -6.30
CA LEU A 42 7.54 0.03 -7.75
C LEU A 42 8.39 -1.17 -8.17
N ALA A 43 9.45 -1.49 -7.42
CA ALA A 43 10.31 -2.62 -7.72
C ALA A 43 9.54 -3.96 -7.68
N HIS A 44 8.67 -4.16 -6.68
CA HIS A 44 7.83 -5.37 -6.58
C HIS A 44 6.80 -5.43 -7.71
N GLU A 45 6.11 -4.33 -8.00
CA GLU A 45 5.13 -4.26 -9.09
C GLU A 45 5.76 -4.50 -10.46
N ILE A 46 6.94 -3.94 -10.71
CA ILE A 46 7.69 -4.16 -11.96
C ILE A 46 8.11 -5.62 -12.08
N ALA A 47 8.62 -6.22 -10.99
CA ALA A 47 8.99 -7.62 -10.98
C ALA A 47 7.77 -8.51 -11.27
N GLU A 48 6.63 -8.25 -10.64
CA GLU A 48 5.38 -8.97 -10.90
C GLU A 48 4.96 -8.83 -12.36
N MET A 49 4.99 -7.63 -12.94
CA MET A 49 4.67 -7.41 -14.34
C MET A 49 5.61 -8.20 -15.27
N VAL A 50 6.92 -8.18 -15.03
CA VAL A 50 7.87 -8.92 -15.88
C VAL A 50 7.64 -10.43 -15.79
N ASP A 51 7.41 -10.95 -14.59
CA ASP A 51 7.19 -12.38 -14.37
C ASP A 51 5.84 -12.84 -14.95
N ASP A 52 4.76 -12.10 -14.70
CA ASP A 52 3.42 -12.40 -15.20
C ASP A 52 3.36 -12.41 -16.73
N PHE A 53 4.19 -11.60 -17.38
CA PHE A 53 4.31 -11.62 -18.83
C PHE A 53 4.78 -12.97 -19.36
N GLN A 54 5.52 -13.77 -18.57
CA GLN A 54 5.93 -15.13 -18.94
C GLN A 54 4.76 -16.11 -18.87
N PHE A 55 3.84 -15.93 -17.92
CA PHE A 55 2.82 -16.95 -17.62
C PHE A 55 1.42 -16.61 -18.14
N LEU A 56 1.09 -15.34 -18.33
CA LEU A 56 -0.25 -14.91 -18.74
C LEU A 56 -0.34 -14.75 -20.26
N SER A 57 -1.53 -14.99 -20.83
CA SER A 57 -1.82 -14.52 -22.18
C SER A 57 -1.71 -12.99 -22.24
N ILE A 58 -1.55 -12.43 -23.44
CA ILE A 58 -1.46 -10.98 -23.61
C ILE A 58 -2.73 -10.30 -23.08
N GLU A 59 -3.90 -10.89 -23.31
CA GLU A 59 -5.19 -10.40 -22.84
C GLU A 59 -5.26 -10.40 -21.31
N ASN A 60 -4.86 -11.50 -20.68
CA ASN A 60 -4.85 -11.62 -19.22
C ASN A 60 -3.83 -10.66 -18.58
N TYR A 61 -2.66 -10.49 -19.19
CA TYR A 61 -1.65 -9.54 -18.76
C TYR A 61 -2.17 -8.09 -18.81
N ILE A 62 -2.75 -7.69 -19.95
CA ILE A 62 -3.33 -6.36 -20.13
C ILE A 62 -4.48 -6.14 -19.14
N SER A 63 -5.35 -7.14 -18.95
CA SER A 63 -6.44 -7.09 -17.99
C SER A 63 -5.94 -6.85 -16.55
N LYS A 64 -4.94 -7.62 -16.12
CA LYS A 64 -4.39 -7.56 -14.76
C LYS A 64 -3.65 -6.24 -14.48
N HIS A 65 -2.81 -5.78 -15.40
CA HIS A 65 -1.84 -4.71 -15.12
C HIS A 65 -2.17 -3.35 -15.75
N VAL A 66 -2.90 -3.33 -16.86
CA VAL A 66 -3.12 -2.11 -17.65
C VAL A 66 -4.54 -1.60 -17.53
N LEU A 67 -5.50 -2.52 -17.45
CA LEU A 67 -6.93 -2.20 -17.39
C LEU A 67 -7.49 -2.18 -15.97
N TYR A 68 -6.61 -2.19 -14.96
CA TYR A 68 -6.99 -2.15 -13.55
C TYR A 68 -8.02 -1.04 -13.30
N LYS A 69 -9.27 -1.46 -13.09
CA LYS A 69 -10.48 -0.68 -12.73
C LYS A 69 -10.58 0.72 -13.33
N ARG A 70 -10.76 0.78 -14.65
CA ARG A 70 -11.22 1.98 -15.37
C ARG A 70 -12.60 2.50 -14.92
N GLU A 71 -13.33 1.80 -14.07
CA GLU A 71 -14.62 2.28 -13.53
C GLU A 71 -14.46 3.40 -12.50
N ALA A 72 -13.40 3.35 -11.67
CA ALA A 72 -13.08 4.42 -10.73
C ALA A 72 -12.55 5.66 -11.46
N ASP A 73 -11.67 5.47 -12.45
CA ASP A 73 -11.18 6.53 -13.32
C ASP A 73 -12.30 7.19 -14.12
N LYS A 74 -13.25 6.41 -14.67
CA LYS A 74 -14.41 6.99 -15.37
C LYS A 74 -15.24 7.87 -14.46
N ALA A 75 -15.50 7.46 -13.21
CA ALA A 75 -16.27 8.27 -12.27
C ALA A 75 -15.51 9.54 -11.86
N TYR A 76 -14.20 9.45 -11.59
CA TYR A 76 -13.37 10.59 -11.22
C TYR A 76 -13.16 11.58 -12.38
N GLU A 77 -12.79 11.08 -13.57
CA GLU A 77 -12.64 11.90 -14.77
C GLU A 77 -13.96 12.55 -15.17
N GLN A 78 -15.07 11.82 -15.07
CA GLN A 78 -16.40 12.38 -15.33
C GLN A 78 -16.73 13.50 -14.33
N THR A 79 -16.48 13.29 -13.04
CA THR A 79 -16.74 14.32 -12.00
C THR A 79 -15.85 15.56 -12.19
N GLU A 80 -14.57 15.40 -12.50
CA GLU A 80 -13.65 16.53 -12.73
C GLU A 80 -13.89 17.25 -14.07
N MET A 81 -14.29 16.52 -15.11
CA MET A 81 -14.68 17.11 -16.40
C MET A 81 -16.01 17.85 -16.31
N GLU A 82 -16.99 17.32 -15.58
CA GLU A 82 -18.26 17.99 -15.28
C GLU A 82 -18.03 19.28 -14.47
N LYS A 83 -17.17 19.25 -13.43
CA LYS A 83 -16.75 20.46 -12.69
C LYS A 83 -16.10 21.52 -13.58
N ARG A 84 -15.47 21.12 -14.68
CA ARG A 84 -14.83 22.01 -15.67
C ARG A 84 -15.73 22.37 -16.85
N GLY A 85 -17.00 21.93 -16.85
CA GLY A 85 -17.99 22.27 -17.88
C GLY A 85 -17.86 21.49 -19.19
N TYR A 86 -17.13 20.38 -19.22
CA TYR A 86 -17.05 19.52 -20.40
C TYR A 86 -18.27 18.58 -20.47
N ILE A 87 -18.96 18.58 -21.62
CA ILE A 87 -20.06 17.66 -21.89
C ILE A 87 -19.48 16.33 -22.39
N ILE A 88 -19.63 15.26 -21.60
CA ILE A 88 -19.17 13.93 -22.00
C ILE A 88 -20.31 13.22 -22.76
N PRO A 89 -20.09 12.76 -24.01
CA PRO A 89 -21.11 12.03 -24.75
C PRO A 89 -21.45 10.71 -24.06
N HIS A 90 -22.70 10.54 -23.65
CA HIS A 90 -23.15 9.47 -22.76
C HIS A 90 -23.15 8.05 -23.40
N ASN A 91 -22.77 7.90 -24.67
CA ASN A 91 -23.02 6.67 -25.43
C ASN A 91 -21.86 6.09 -26.24
N GLU A 92 -20.66 6.67 -26.18
CA GLU A 92 -19.50 5.94 -26.69
C GLU A 92 -19.00 5.00 -25.60
N LYS A 93 -19.36 3.72 -25.72
CA LYS A 93 -18.51 2.64 -25.23
C LYS A 93 -17.12 2.92 -25.78
N VAL A 94 -16.28 3.57 -24.97
CA VAL A 94 -14.89 3.86 -25.33
C VAL A 94 -14.30 2.52 -25.70
N LYS A 95 -14.16 2.26 -27.02
CA LYS A 95 -13.46 1.09 -27.52
C LYS A 95 -12.12 1.14 -26.82
N LEU A 96 -11.88 0.17 -25.94
CA LEU A 96 -10.65 -0.01 -25.20
C LEU A 96 -9.55 -0.31 -26.23
N SER A 97 -9.10 0.71 -26.94
CA SER A 97 -7.96 0.58 -27.81
C SER A 97 -6.75 0.72 -26.89
N TRP A 98 -6.07 -0.39 -26.65
CA TRP A 98 -4.70 -0.44 -26.14
C TRP A 98 -3.75 0.53 -26.86
N HIS A 99 -4.15 1.00 -28.05
CA HIS A 99 -3.56 2.08 -28.84
C HIS A 99 -3.50 3.45 -28.12
N ALA A 100 -4.22 3.67 -27.01
CA ALA A 100 -4.05 4.86 -26.15
C ALA A 100 -2.84 4.76 -25.19
N TYR A 101 -2.22 3.58 -25.06
CA TYR A 101 -1.13 3.29 -24.12
C TYR A 101 0.18 2.71 -24.72
N PRO A 102 0.41 2.64 -26.05
CA PRO A 102 1.50 1.83 -26.62
C PRO A 102 2.91 2.34 -26.28
N ASN A 103 3.03 3.61 -25.87
CA ASN A 103 4.31 4.25 -25.55
C ASN A 103 4.63 4.27 -24.06
N ARG A 104 3.90 3.51 -23.24
CA ARG A 104 4.16 3.43 -21.80
C ARG A 104 5.11 2.30 -21.48
N SER A 105 6.15 2.63 -20.73
CA SER A 105 7.10 1.67 -20.19
C SER A 105 6.50 0.92 -19.01
N ILE A 106 7.01 -0.28 -18.67
CA ILE A 106 6.58 -1.04 -17.48
C ILE A 106 6.66 -0.16 -16.23
N TYR A 107 7.76 0.60 -16.08
CA TYR A 107 7.93 1.56 -14.98
C TYR A 107 6.76 2.55 -14.88
N SER A 108 6.35 3.15 -16.01
CA SER A 108 5.26 4.12 -16.02
C SER A 108 3.88 3.50 -15.74
N ILE A 109 3.72 2.20 -16.01
CA ILE A 109 2.50 1.45 -15.68
C ILE A 109 2.45 1.20 -14.16
N ALA A 110 3.54 0.69 -13.58
CA ALA A 110 3.66 0.49 -12.13
C ALA A 110 3.43 1.79 -11.34
N TRP A 111 4.04 2.90 -11.78
CA TRP A 111 3.83 4.22 -11.17
C TRP A 111 2.37 4.65 -11.15
N ARG A 112 1.68 4.51 -12.29
CA ARG A 112 0.28 4.91 -12.39
C ARG A 112 -0.64 4.00 -11.60
N LYS A 113 -0.33 2.71 -11.51
CA LYS A 113 -1.06 1.77 -10.65
C LYS A 113 -0.97 2.21 -9.19
N ALA A 114 0.22 2.60 -8.72
CA ALA A 114 0.43 3.15 -7.37
C ALA A 114 -0.39 4.43 -7.15
N GLU A 115 -0.27 5.39 -8.09
CA GLU A 115 -0.96 6.67 -8.03
C GLU A 115 -2.49 6.50 -8.06
N GLN A 116 -3.00 5.59 -8.87
CA GLN A 116 -4.42 5.28 -8.97
C GLN A 116 -4.94 4.67 -7.66
N ARG A 117 -4.26 3.64 -7.12
CA ARG A 117 -4.62 3.06 -5.81
C ARG A 117 -4.65 4.13 -4.71
N TYR A 118 -3.67 5.04 -4.72
CA TYR A 118 -3.66 6.20 -3.81
C TYR A 118 -4.89 7.10 -3.99
N ARG A 119 -5.24 7.47 -5.23
CA ARG A 119 -6.43 8.29 -5.49
C ARG A 119 -7.72 7.59 -5.06
N GLU A 120 -7.79 6.27 -5.25
CA GLU A 120 -8.94 5.45 -4.84
C GLU A 120 -9.13 5.53 -3.32
N ILE A 121 -8.07 5.41 -2.50
CA ILE A 121 -8.13 5.60 -1.03
C ILE A 121 -8.85 6.89 -0.66
N HIS A 122 -8.50 8.00 -1.31
CA HIS A 122 -9.09 9.32 -1.03
C HIS A 122 -10.53 9.43 -1.52
N ALA A 123 -10.85 8.81 -2.66
CA ALA A 123 -12.18 8.85 -3.24
C ALA A 123 -13.20 8.00 -2.46
N THR A 124 -12.79 6.81 -2.00
CA THR A 124 -13.68 5.82 -1.36
C THR A 124 -13.56 5.80 0.16
N GLN A 125 -12.55 6.47 0.73
CA GLN A 125 -12.18 6.39 2.15
C GLN A 125 -11.75 4.97 2.59
N THR A 126 -11.45 4.07 1.64
CA THR A 126 -10.86 2.75 1.96
C THR A 126 -9.38 2.89 2.23
N ARG A 127 -8.84 2.11 3.18
CA ARG A 127 -7.40 2.10 3.47
C ARG A 127 -6.69 1.04 2.65
N ASP A 128 -5.53 1.40 2.11
CA ASP A 128 -4.61 0.48 1.44
C ASP A 128 -3.19 0.79 1.91
N PRO A 129 -2.69 0.09 2.94
CA PRO A 129 -1.39 0.38 3.54
C PRO A 129 -0.19 0.23 2.60
N GLU A 130 -0.33 -0.36 1.41
CA GLU A 130 0.80 -0.44 0.47
C GLU A 130 1.05 0.88 -0.27
N VAL A 131 0.02 1.72 -0.36
CA VAL A 131 0.07 2.99 -1.10
C VAL A 131 -0.48 4.19 -0.33
N ASP A 132 -1.09 4.01 0.85
CA ASP A 132 -1.51 5.10 1.73
C ASP A 132 -0.29 5.66 2.47
N PHE A 133 0.36 6.65 1.86
CA PHE A 133 1.54 7.31 2.41
C PHE A 133 1.21 8.54 3.27
N ASP A 134 -0.06 8.81 3.55
CA ASP A 134 -0.44 9.96 4.36
C ASP A 134 0.16 9.84 5.76
N CYS A 135 0.70 10.95 6.24
CA CYS A 135 1.36 11.02 7.52
C CYS A 135 1.10 12.40 8.13
N LYS A 136 0.34 12.42 9.22
CA LYS A 136 -0.06 13.66 9.90
C LYS A 136 -0.16 13.48 11.40
N ALA A 137 0.00 14.58 12.11
CA ALA A 137 -0.24 14.64 13.55
C ALA A 137 -1.15 15.82 13.91
N CYS A 138 -2.04 15.61 14.88
CA CYS A 138 -2.76 16.67 15.56
C CYS A 138 -2.03 16.97 16.87
N PHE A 139 -1.60 18.22 17.06
CA PHE A 139 -0.93 18.67 18.28
C PHE A 139 -1.88 19.51 19.13
N ILE A 140 -2.03 19.14 20.40
CA ILE A 140 -2.91 19.80 21.37
C ILE A 140 -2.05 20.25 22.55
N PRO A 141 -1.76 21.56 22.68
CA PRO A 141 -0.96 22.07 23.79
C PRO A 141 -1.74 21.99 25.11
N LEU A 142 -1.07 21.51 26.15
CA LEU A 142 -1.51 21.55 27.54
C LEU A 142 -0.56 22.44 28.35
N GLU A 143 -0.81 22.59 29.65
CA GLU A 143 -0.03 23.48 30.53
C GLU A 143 1.45 23.08 30.66
N ASP A 144 1.74 21.78 30.77
CA ASP A 144 3.10 21.24 31.01
C ASP A 144 3.67 20.44 29.82
N LYS A 145 2.91 20.25 28.74
CA LYS A 145 3.30 19.39 27.61
C LYS A 145 2.48 19.67 26.35
N ILE A 146 2.79 18.96 25.27
CA ILE A 146 1.90 18.80 24.13
C ILE A 146 1.45 17.35 24.08
N VAL A 147 0.15 17.09 23.94
CA VAL A 147 -0.34 15.76 23.55
C VAL A 147 -0.59 15.74 22.05
N ALA A 148 -0.36 14.59 21.42
CA ALA A 148 -0.50 14.46 19.98
C ALA A 148 -1.23 13.18 19.58
N LEU A 149 -2.02 13.26 18.52
CA LEU A 149 -2.58 12.12 17.83
C LEU A 149 -1.85 11.95 16.51
N PHE A 150 -1.17 10.81 16.32
CA PHE A 150 -0.43 10.51 15.10
C PHE A 150 -1.24 9.58 14.19
N TYR A 151 -1.24 9.86 12.88
CA TYR A 151 -2.00 9.11 11.90
C TYR A 151 -1.10 8.73 10.72
N SER A 152 -0.93 7.43 10.50
CA SER A 152 -0.36 6.86 9.29
C SER A 152 -0.73 5.37 9.21
N GLU A 153 -0.97 4.88 8.00
CA GLU A 153 -1.12 3.43 7.72
C GLU A 153 0.24 2.73 7.57
N GLN A 154 1.32 3.51 7.34
CA GLN A 154 2.68 3.00 7.19
C GLN A 154 3.30 2.72 8.55
N LYS A 155 3.62 1.44 8.82
CA LYS A 155 4.27 1.03 10.07
C LYS A 155 5.65 1.67 10.23
N GLU A 156 6.37 1.83 9.13
CA GLU A 156 7.69 2.44 9.07
C GLU A 156 7.65 3.92 9.43
N LEU A 157 6.60 4.65 9.03
CA LEU A 157 6.42 6.06 9.43
C LEU A 157 6.01 6.19 10.89
N LYS A 158 5.20 5.25 11.39
CA LYS A 158 4.89 5.17 12.82
C LYS A 158 6.14 4.88 13.65
N GLN A 159 6.97 3.91 13.25
CA GLN A 159 8.23 3.62 13.93
C GLN A 159 9.16 4.83 13.92
N LEU A 160 9.28 5.51 12.77
CA LEU A 160 10.07 6.71 12.64
C LEU A 160 9.61 7.84 13.58
N TRP A 161 8.31 7.93 13.83
CA TRP A 161 7.72 8.86 14.79
C TRP A 161 8.03 8.47 16.24
N GLU A 162 7.90 7.18 16.55
CA GLU A 162 8.20 6.61 17.88
C GLU A 162 9.70 6.66 18.23
N ASP A 163 10.58 6.70 17.22
CA ASP A 163 12.03 6.83 17.38
C ASP A 163 12.49 8.29 17.63
N CYS A 164 11.59 9.28 17.57
CA CYS A 164 11.90 10.65 17.95
C CYS A 164 12.06 10.75 19.46
N GLU A 165 13.18 11.32 19.91
CA GLU A 165 13.54 11.43 21.33
C GLU A 165 12.52 12.28 22.13
N GLU A 166 11.90 13.24 21.47
CA GLU A 166 10.85 14.10 22.03
C GLU A 166 9.49 13.41 22.14
N VAL A 167 9.30 12.27 21.47
CA VAL A 167 8.02 11.57 21.38
C VAL A 167 8.00 10.42 22.38
N SER A 168 6.90 10.29 23.10
CA SER A 168 6.65 9.12 23.95
C SER A 168 5.21 8.69 23.84
N CYS A 169 4.96 7.37 23.82
CA CYS A 169 3.61 6.83 23.86
C CYS A 169 2.85 7.36 25.09
N TYR A 170 1.64 7.86 24.87
CA TYR A 170 0.80 8.46 25.89
C TYR A 170 -0.69 8.19 25.63
N GLY A 171 -1.00 7.02 25.05
CA GLY A 171 -2.38 6.57 24.84
C GLY A 171 -3.15 6.35 26.15
N TYR A 172 -4.47 6.30 26.03
CA TYR A 172 -5.40 6.08 27.13
C TYR A 172 -6.64 5.30 26.65
N TRP A 173 -7.12 4.36 27.47
CA TRP A 173 -8.37 3.64 27.23
C TRP A 173 -9.02 3.21 28.56
N ASP A 174 -10.34 3.05 28.58
CA ASP A 174 -11.11 2.69 29.79
C ASP A 174 -11.96 1.42 29.64
N ASN A 175 -11.87 0.74 28.49
CA ASN A 175 -12.65 -0.47 28.17
C ASN A 175 -12.00 -1.79 28.60
N VAL A 176 -10.70 -1.77 28.87
CA VAL A 176 -9.90 -2.94 29.30
C VAL A 176 -8.93 -2.51 30.39
N ASP A 177 -8.21 -3.47 30.96
CA ASP A 177 -7.20 -3.20 31.98
C ASP A 177 -6.18 -2.13 31.51
N PRO A 178 -5.74 -1.25 32.42
CA PRO A 178 -4.76 -0.21 32.11
C PRO A 178 -3.44 -0.83 31.64
N ASP A 179 -2.65 -0.03 30.91
CA ASP A 179 -1.30 -0.43 30.51
C ASP A 179 -0.47 -0.85 31.73
N GLU A 180 -0.08 -2.12 31.80
CA GLU A 180 0.69 -2.71 32.92
C GLU A 180 2.04 -2.00 33.14
N ARG A 181 2.53 -1.26 32.14
CA ARG A 181 3.76 -0.47 32.21
C ARG A 181 3.56 0.88 32.90
N CYS A 182 2.32 1.25 33.21
CA CYS A 182 1.93 2.55 33.74
C CYS A 182 1.38 2.42 35.16
N SER A 183 1.79 3.32 36.06
CA SER A 183 1.19 3.36 37.40
C SER A 183 -0.26 3.86 37.34
N GLU A 184 -1.10 3.45 38.29
CA GLU A 184 -2.50 3.91 38.37
C GLU A 184 -2.59 5.45 38.43
N SER A 185 -1.65 6.10 39.13
CA SER A 185 -1.59 7.57 39.21
C SER A 185 -1.27 8.21 37.87
N GLU A 186 -0.33 7.66 37.11
CA GLU A 186 -0.01 8.13 35.77
C GLU A 186 -1.18 7.87 34.80
N TRP A 187 -1.86 6.72 34.92
CA TRP A 187 -3.04 6.41 34.11
C TRP A 187 -4.18 7.40 34.34
N LYS A 188 -4.46 7.75 35.60
CA LYS A 188 -5.42 8.81 35.96
C LYS A 188 -4.99 10.17 35.44
N LYS A 189 -3.68 10.47 35.42
CA LYS A 189 -3.16 11.71 34.82
C LYS A 189 -3.42 11.71 33.30
N ARG A 190 -3.14 10.61 32.59
CA ARG A 190 -3.44 10.48 31.15
C ARG A 190 -4.92 10.69 30.86
N ALA A 191 -5.82 10.07 31.64
CA ALA A 191 -7.25 10.25 31.52
C ALA A 191 -7.65 11.73 31.59
N LYS A 192 -7.14 12.45 32.59
CA LYS A 192 -7.40 13.88 32.79
C LYS A 192 -6.80 14.73 31.67
N ASP A 193 -5.57 14.45 31.27
CA ASP A 193 -4.89 15.17 30.19
C ASP A 193 -5.68 15.03 28.88
N TRP A 194 -6.15 13.82 28.53
CA TRP A 194 -6.97 13.59 27.33
C TRP A 194 -8.38 14.18 27.44
N GLN A 195 -9.00 14.16 28.63
CA GLN A 195 -10.27 14.85 28.85
C GLN A 195 -10.15 16.36 28.67
N ASN A 196 -9.00 16.95 29.04
CA ASN A 196 -8.72 18.37 28.83
C ASN A 196 -8.39 18.66 27.37
N ALA A 197 -7.67 17.76 26.70
CA ALA A 197 -7.27 17.91 25.30
C ALA A 197 -8.46 17.73 24.33
N LEU A 198 -9.43 16.89 24.68
CA LEU A 198 -10.61 16.57 23.87
C LEU A 198 -11.87 16.59 24.76
N PRO A 199 -12.30 17.78 25.23
CA PRO A 199 -13.46 17.89 26.10
C PRO A 199 -14.70 17.34 25.40
N GLY A 200 -15.43 16.46 26.08
CA GLY A 200 -16.66 15.88 25.52
C GLY A 200 -16.46 14.96 24.29
N TYR A 201 -15.22 14.53 24.01
CA TYR A 201 -14.86 13.76 22.81
C TYR A 201 -15.15 14.51 21.50
N GLU A 202 -14.96 15.82 21.52
CA GLU A 202 -14.99 16.68 20.33
C GLU A 202 -13.94 16.26 19.29
N TYR A 203 -14.12 16.76 18.07
CA TYR A 203 -13.25 16.38 16.98
C TYR A 203 -11.82 16.93 17.20
N PRO A 204 -10.76 16.14 16.99
CA PRO A 204 -9.39 16.61 17.22
C PRO A 204 -9.02 17.91 16.47
N HIS A 205 -9.66 18.20 15.33
CA HIS A 205 -9.38 19.40 14.55
C HIS A 205 -9.96 20.69 15.16
N GLU A 206 -10.85 20.58 16.14
CA GLU A 206 -11.41 21.73 16.87
C GLU A 206 -10.53 22.10 18.07
N ASN A 207 -9.72 21.15 18.57
CA ASN A 207 -8.96 21.29 19.80
C ASN A 207 -7.43 21.34 19.60
N GLY A 208 -6.94 21.14 18.37
CA GLY A 208 -5.51 21.11 18.08
C GLY A 208 -5.15 21.62 16.69
N VAL A 209 -3.85 21.66 16.41
CA VAL A 209 -3.30 22.04 15.10
C VAL A 209 -2.84 20.81 14.36
N PHE A 210 -3.34 20.61 13.14
CA PHE A 210 -2.88 19.55 12.26
C PHE A 210 -1.62 19.96 11.50
N TYR A 211 -0.63 19.08 11.53
CA TYR A 211 0.53 19.12 10.66
C TYR A 211 0.49 17.92 9.73
N GLU A 212 0.40 18.20 8.44
CA GLU A 212 0.59 17.19 7.39
C GLU A 212 2.08 17.09 7.08
N PHE A 213 2.71 15.99 7.48
CA PHE A 213 4.10 15.71 7.17
C PHE A 213 4.22 15.24 5.72
N ILE A 214 3.35 14.31 5.34
CA ILE A 214 3.18 13.81 3.97
C ILE A 214 1.69 13.94 3.64
N CYS A 215 1.41 14.56 2.48
CA CYS A 215 0.08 14.74 1.94
C CYS A 215 0.17 14.53 0.43
N GLY A 216 -0.59 13.56 -0.09
CA GLY A 216 -0.53 13.22 -1.50
C GLY A 216 0.39 12.05 -1.81
N PHE A 217 0.11 11.42 -2.95
CA PHE A 217 1.08 10.56 -3.60
C PHE A 217 2.32 11.40 -3.97
N PRO A 218 3.54 10.85 -3.86
CA PRO A 218 4.80 11.56 -4.14
C PRO A 218 5.03 11.86 -5.64
N GLY A 219 4.04 12.46 -6.32
CA GLY A 219 4.03 12.75 -7.76
C GLY A 219 5.17 13.65 -8.25
N ARG A 220 5.88 14.34 -7.33
CA ARG A 220 7.04 15.19 -7.65
C ARG A 220 8.38 14.55 -7.30
N MET A 221 8.40 13.38 -6.67
CA MET A 221 9.63 12.68 -6.35
C MET A 221 10.09 11.95 -7.60
N ALA A 222 11.16 12.44 -8.23
CA ALA A 222 11.83 11.69 -9.28
C ALA A 222 12.55 10.52 -8.60
N ILE A 223 11.97 9.32 -8.69
CA ILE A 223 12.63 8.09 -8.24
C ILE A 223 13.56 7.63 -9.38
N PRO A 224 14.88 7.59 -9.16
CA PRO A 224 15.82 7.08 -10.16
C PRO A 224 15.52 5.61 -10.47
N ILE A 225 15.66 5.23 -11.74
CA ILE A 225 15.44 3.83 -12.16
C ILE A 225 16.44 2.92 -11.45
N GLU A 226 17.67 3.40 -11.25
CA GLU A 226 18.74 2.68 -10.56
C GLU A 226 18.34 2.28 -9.14
N ASP A 227 17.66 3.17 -8.42
CA ASP A 227 17.17 2.90 -7.05
C ASP A 227 16.10 1.81 -7.04
N VAL A 228 15.24 1.79 -8.05
CA VAL A 228 14.21 0.76 -8.24
C VAL A 228 14.87 -0.57 -8.58
N MET A 229 15.85 -0.56 -9.49
CA MET A 229 16.61 -1.75 -9.89
C MET A 229 17.31 -2.41 -8.71
N MET A 230 17.88 -1.62 -7.80
CA MET A 230 18.52 -2.13 -6.57
C MET A 230 17.55 -2.80 -5.60
N ARG A 231 16.23 -2.54 -5.73
CA ARG A 231 15.18 -3.10 -4.87
C ARG A 231 14.35 -4.18 -5.54
N ILE A 232 14.66 -4.55 -6.79
CA ILE A 232 13.99 -5.66 -7.46
C ILE A 232 14.20 -6.94 -6.64
N PRO A 233 13.14 -7.68 -6.29
CA PRO A 233 13.27 -8.93 -5.56
C PRO A 233 14.16 -9.94 -6.29
N THR A 234 14.83 -10.80 -5.52
CA THR A 234 15.71 -11.83 -6.07
C THR A 234 14.94 -12.81 -6.95
N LEU A 235 15.64 -13.58 -7.80
CA LEU A 235 15.00 -14.62 -8.61
C LEU A 235 14.25 -15.63 -7.73
N GLU A 236 14.85 -16.01 -6.61
CA GLU A 236 14.30 -16.94 -5.63
C GLU A 236 13.05 -16.38 -4.95
N ASP A 237 13.06 -15.11 -4.56
CA ASP A 237 11.89 -14.45 -3.96
C ASP A 237 10.72 -14.35 -4.95
N ARG A 238 11.03 -14.00 -6.21
CA ARG A 238 10.03 -13.96 -7.30
C ARG A 238 9.44 -15.34 -7.59
N ALA A 239 10.28 -16.38 -7.69
CA ALA A 239 9.83 -17.75 -7.88
C ALA A 239 8.94 -18.21 -6.73
N ARG A 240 9.34 -17.93 -5.48
CA ARG A 240 8.56 -18.23 -4.27
C ARG A 240 7.21 -17.52 -4.28
N ARG A 241 7.14 -16.24 -4.63
CA ARG A 241 5.87 -15.48 -4.71
C ARG A 241 4.87 -16.19 -5.63
N ILE A 242 5.28 -16.50 -6.85
CA ILE A 242 4.41 -17.15 -7.86
C ILE A 242 4.03 -18.56 -7.42
N ALA A 243 4.98 -19.30 -6.86
CA ALA A 243 4.73 -20.64 -6.35
C ALA A 243 3.70 -20.63 -5.20
N VAL A 244 3.79 -19.66 -4.27
CA VAL A 244 2.80 -19.47 -3.20
C VAL A 244 1.41 -19.20 -3.80
N GLU A 245 1.28 -18.29 -4.76
CA GLU A 245 0.00 -17.98 -5.41
C GLU A 245 -0.63 -19.24 -6.05
N ARG A 246 0.14 -19.99 -6.83
CA ARG A 246 -0.34 -21.21 -7.50
C ARG A 246 -0.71 -22.32 -6.52
N VAL A 247 0.12 -22.59 -5.52
CA VAL A 247 -0.13 -23.63 -4.52
C VAL A 247 -1.35 -23.26 -3.67
N MET A 248 -1.46 -22.00 -3.25
CA MET A 248 -2.63 -21.50 -2.52
C MET A 248 -3.91 -21.64 -3.35
N ASP A 249 -3.89 -21.24 -4.63
CA ASP A 249 -5.06 -21.30 -5.51
C ASP A 249 -5.49 -22.75 -5.78
N ARG A 250 -4.55 -23.66 -6.07
CA ARG A 250 -4.86 -25.09 -6.24
C ARG A 250 -5.53 -25.63 -4.97
N ARG A 251 -4.88 -25.42 -3.82
CA ARG A 251 -5.35 -25.97 -2.54
C ARG A 251 -6.67 -25.35 -2.08
N PHE A 252 -6.86 -24.04 -2.28
CA PHE A 252 -8.11 -23.36 -2.01
C PHE A 252 -9.25 -23.97 -2.84
N ASN A 253 -9.02 -24.19 -4.14
CA ASN A 253 -10.03 -24.76 -5.04
C ASN A 253 -10.33 -26.23 -4.73
N GLU A 254 -9.33 -27.03 -4.36
CA GLU A 254 -9.52 -28.40 -3.86
C GLU A 254 -10.46 -28.43 -2.65
N ILE A 255 -10.14 -27.65 -1.60
CA ILE A 255 -10.96 -27.59 -0.38
C ILE A 255 -12.36 -27.07 -0.73
N LYS A 256 -12.45 -25.99 -1.51
CA LYS A 256 -13.74 -25.42 -1.96
C LYS A 256 -14.60 -26.44 -2.69
N SER A 257 -14.03 -27.27 -3.55
CA SER A 257 -14.77 -28.32 -4.28
C SER A 257 -15.27 -29.45 -3.40
N SER A 258 -14.70 -29.62 -2.20
CA SER A 258 -15.08 -30.66 -1.24
C SER A 258 -16.19 -30.24 -0.25
N VAL A 259 -16.54 -28.95 -0.21
CA VAL A 259 -17.53 -28.39 0.71
C VAL A 259 -18.84 -28.12 -0.05
N SER A 260 -19.98 -28.40 0.59
CA SER A 260 -21.30 -28.06 0.03
C SER A 260 -21.51 -26.54 -0.07
N ILE A 261 -22.30 -26.09 -1.04
CA ILE A 261 -22.59 -24.65 -1.24
C ILE A 261 -23.19 -24.01 0.02
N GLU A 262 -24.05 -24.73 0.74
CA GLU A 262 -24.70 -24.27 1.96
C GLU A 262 -23.72 -24.07 3.14
N GLY A 263 -22.51 -24.64 3.07
CA GLY A 263 -21.45 -24.51 4.08
C GLY A 263 -20.24 -23.69 3.62
N TYR A 264 -20.35 -22.91 2.54
CA TYR A 264 -19.21 -22.16 1.99
C TYR A 264 -18.77 -21.02 2.93
N ASP A 265 -17.70 -21.26 3.68
CA ASP A 265 -16.95 -20.25 4.42
C ASP A 265 -15.63 -19.95 3.70
N GLY A 266 -15.65 -19.00 2.76
CA GLY A 266 -14.46 -18.63 1.98
C GLY A 266 -13.29 -18.16 2.85
N LEU A 267 -13.55 -17.46 3.96
CA LEU A 267 -12.51 -16.98 4.87
C LEU A 267 -11.93 -18.14 5.70
N GLY A 268 -12.79 -19.05 6.16
CA GLY A 268 -12.37 -20.28 6.82
C GLY A 268 -11.48 -21.14 5.94
N ILE A 269 -11.88 -21.35 4.67
CA ILE A 269 -11.08 -22.09 3.68
C ILE A 269 -9.74 -21.38 3.44
N TYR A 270 -9.73 -20.07 3.21
CA TYR A 270 -8.49 -19.30 3.04
C TYR A 270 -7.53 -19.46 4.23
N ASN A 271 -8.05 -19.31 5.45
CA ASN A 271 -7.26 -19.49 6.69
C ASN A 271 -6.79 -20.94 6.88
N GLN A 272 -7.55 -21.92 6.41
CA GLN A 272 -7.14 -23.32 6.40
C GLN A 272 -5.99 -23.55 5.41
N THR A 273 -6.12 -23.08 4.17
CA THR A 273 -5.08 -23.14 3.14
C THR A 273 -3.79 -22.45 3.61
N ARG A 274 -3.90 -21.25 4.19
CA ARG A 274 -2.77 -20.50 4.74
C ARG A 274 -2.09 -21.22 5.90
N ARG A 275 -2.82 -21.91 6.77
CA ARG A 275 -2.20 -22.74 7.83
C ARG A 275 -1.49 -23.96 7.23
N TRP A 276 -2.10 -24.57 6.22
CA TRP A 276 -1.57 -25.74 5.55
C TRP A 276 -0.27 -25.46 4.78
N ILE A 277 -0.12 -24.31 4.10
CA ILE A 277 1.12 -23.99 3.36
C ILE A 277 2.35 -23.91 4.30
N HIS A 278 2.13 -23.69 5.60
CA HIS A 278 3.17 -23.68 6.61
C HIS A 278 3.42 -25.07 7.26
N SER A 279 2.62 -26.09 6.94
CA SER A 279 2.84 -27.48 7.35
C SER A 279 4.00 -28.12 6.58
N PRO A 280 4.56 -29.26 7.03
CA PRO A 280 5.59 -29.97 6.29
C PRO A 280 5.17 -30.34 4.86
N GLU A 281 3.92 -30.75 4.67
CA GLU A 281 3.37 -31.11 3.35
C GLU A 281 3.25 -29.89 2.45
N GLY A 282 2.67 -28.78 2.96
CA GLY A 282 2.54 -27.54 2.21
C GLY A 282 3.88 -26.92 1.83
N LYS A 283 4.89 -27.02 2.70
CA LYS A 283 6.27 -26.60 2.38
C LYS A 283 6.90 -27.45 1.29
N ALA A 284 6.73 -28.77 1.34
CA ALA A 284 7.26 -29.67 0.31
C ALA A 284 6.64 -29.39 -1.07
N GLU A 285 5.32 -29.17 -1.12
CA GLU A 285 4.65 -28.80 -2.37
C GLU A 285 5.09 -27.42 -2.87
N LEU A 286 5.28 -26.46 -1.95
CA LEU A 286 5.80 -25.14 -2.29
C LEU A 286 7.22 -25.22 -2.87
N ASP A 287 8.12 -26.00 -2.29
CA ASP A 287 9.50 -26.16 -2.78
C ASP A 287 9.54 -26.85 -4.16
N GLN A 288 8.62 -27.80 -4.39
CA GLN A 288 8.42 -28.40 -5.70
C GLN A 288 7.94 -27.36 -6.73
N GLU A 289 6.92 -26.56 -6.39
CA GLU A 289 6.40 -25.53 -7.30
C GLU A 289 7.44 -24.44 -7.59
N ILE A 290 8.27 -24.05 -6.60
CA ILE A 290 9.41 -23.13 -6.82
C ILE A 290 10.34 -23.70 -7.89
N SER A 291 10.69 -24.99 -7.78
CA SER A 291 11.58 -25.66 -8.74
C SER A 291 10.99 -25.72 -10.15
N LEU A 292 9.67 -25.79 -10.27
CA LEU A 292 8.95 -25.77 -11.55
C LEU A 292 8.87 -24.37 -12.16
N VAL A 293 8.70 -23.32 -11.34
CA VAL A 293 8.56 -21.93 -11.80
C VAL A 293 9.89 -21.33 -12.22
N LEU A 294 10.96 -21.62 -11.48
CA LEU A 294 12.26 -20.95 -11.61
C LEU A 294 12.85 -20.94 -13.03
N PRO A 295 12.79 -22.02 -13.83
CA PRO A 295 13.33 -22.03 -15.20
C PRO A 295 12.62 -21.09 -16.18
N PHE A 296 11.40 -20.66 -15.87
CA PHE A 296 10.60 -19.79 -16.76
C PHE A 296 10.76 -18.30 -16.44
N LEU A 297 11.41 -17.97 -15.32
CA LEU A 297 11.61 -16.58 -14.91
C LEU A 297 12.83 -15.96 -15.58
N VAL A 298 12.75 -14.65 -15.87
CA VAL A 298 13.90 -13.88 -16.32
C VAL A 298 14.93 -13.82 -15.19
N PRO A 299 16.15 -14.36 -15.35
CA PRO A 299 17.10 -14.47 -14.23
C PRO A 299 17.49 -13.12 -13.63
N LEU A 300 17.68 -12.12 -14.50
CA LEU A 300 18.01 -10.75 -14.11
C LEU A 300 17.08 -9.79 -14.85
N ILE A 301 16.21 -9.13 -14.09
CA ILE A 301 15.51 -7.95 -14.60
C ILE A 301 16.56 -6.85 -14.77
N SER A 302 16.55 -6.20 -15.92
CA SER A 302 17.47 -5.13 -16.29
C SER A 302 16.70 -3.86 -16.61
N GLU A 303 17.38 -2.71 -16.68
CA GLU A 303 16.78 -1.42 -17.06
C GLU A 303 15.98 -1.52 -18.38
N GLY A 304 16.46 -2.32 -19.34
CA GLY A 304 15.76 -2.56 -20.60
C GLY A 304 14.33 -3.08 -20.42
N HIS A 305 14.08 -3.87 -19.39
CA HIS A 305 12.74 -4.36 -19.05
C HIS A 305 11.85 -3.29 -18.42
N LEU A 306 12.43 -2.27 -17.78
CA LEU A 306 11.65 -1.19 -17.14
C LEU A 306 11.22 -0.17 -18.18
N VAL A 307 12.08 0.11 -19.16
CA VAL A 307 11.86 1.12 -20.20
C VAL A 307 11.19 0.58 -21.46
N VAL A 308 11.14 -0.75 -21.65
CA VAL A 308 10.43 -1.36 -22.78
C VAL A 308 8.95 -0.98 -22.73
N THR A 309 8.43 -0.55 -23.87
CA THR A 309 7.03 -0.18 -23.96
C THR A 309 6.15 -1.41 -24.10
N LEU A 310 4.91 -1.30 -23.63
CA LEU A 310 3.93 -2.39 -23.74
C LEU A 310 3.75 -2.87 -25.19
N ASP A 311 3.76 -1.96 -26.17
CA ASP A 311 3.68 -2.30 -27.59
C ASP A 311 4.83 -3.20 -28.06
N LYS A 312 6.05 -2.92 -27.61
CA LYS A 312 7.23 -3.73 -27.95
C LYS A 312 7.14 -5.12 -27.31
N LEU A 313 6.70 -5.21 -26.06
CA LEU A 313 6.49 -6.50 -25.39
C LEU A 313 5.45 -7.35 -26.12
N VAL A 314 4.29 -6.76 -26.43
CA VAL A 314 3.21 -7.44 -27.15
C VAL A 314 3.70 -7.97 -28.50
N LYS A 315 4.40 -7.15 -29.28
CA LYS A 315 4.99 -7.56 -30.56
C LYS A 315 5.99 -8.72 -30.42
N TYR A 316 6.83 -8.67 -29.39
CA TYR A 316 7.80 -9.73 -29.11
C TYR A 316 7.11 -11.07 -28.83
N LYS A 317 6.06 -11.08 -27.99
CA LYS A 317 5.34 -12.31 -27.66
C LYS A 317 4.56 -12.88 -28.85
N PHE A 318 4.02 -12.02 -29.71
CA PHE A 318 3.42 -12.47 -30.97
C PHE A 318 4.46 -13.13 -31.90
N ALA A 319 5.66 -12.56 -32.03
CA ALA A 319 6.71 -13.14 -32.86
C ALA A 319 7.11 -14.56 -32.40
N LEU A 320 7.27 -14.77 -31.09
CA LEU A 320 7.56 -16.09 -30.52
C LEU A 320 6.44 -17.10 -30.82
N SER A 321 5.17 -16.69 -30.69
CA SER A 321 4.03 -17.57 -30.96
C SER A 321 3.90 -17.99 -32.43
N THR A 322 4.48 -17.22 -33.36
CA THR A 322 4.45 -17.54 -34.79
C THR A 322 5.62 -18.43 -35.24
N GLU A 323 6.72 -18.46 -34.49
CA GLU A 323 7.91 -19.27 -34.83
C GLU A 323 7.76 -20.73 -34.36
N ASP A 324 7.03 -20.98 -33.27
CA ASP A 324 6.73 -22.34 -32.77
C ASP A 324 5.57 -23.05 -33.52
N GLY A 325 5.07 -22.43 -34.59
CA GLY A 325 3.89 -22.86 -35.36
C GLY A 325 4.17 -23.41 -36.77
N VAL A 326 5.38 -23.94 -37.03
CA VAL A 326 5.74 -24.64 -38.28
C VAL A 326 6.12 -26.10 -38.00
#